data_AF-A0A7S1S6D0-F1
#
_entry.id   AF-A0A7S1S6D0-F1
#
_cell.length_a   1.000
_cell.length_b   1.000
_cell.length_c   1.000
_cell.angle_alpha   90.00
_cell.angle_beta   90.00
_cell.angle_gamma   90.00
#
_symmetry.space_group_name_H-M   'P 1'
#
loop_
_entity.id
_entity.type
_entity.pdbx_description
1 polymer ?
#
loop_
_entity_poly.entity_id
_entity_poly.type
_entity_poly.pdbx_seq_one_letter_code
_entity_poly.pdbx_strand_id
1 'polypeptide(L)'
;ALQGVARAVLTWLAEHAEIPPAALLQCLDEDTLANLDEADCSASVLRLCRYGCEAEDPSEVGEASAGLGSERGMLAGGDGAEGAAEEGEEVFFDEHTDASYLTLAPVGSQPGLQMRDPTNGDVWLDVERGFPGSGSNMVIFTGDFLEVLTKGRYTAARHRVVGATRSPGAPAAPTRLSMPFLVRGQPSSVMDTSAFAEAASEGRLLRLEGMKYIALRRFLDLKGRHRFKGERLLPAARHEEGEAEAPAAGEEGQAFDSTGSSNRAR
;
A
#
# COMPACT_ATOMS: atom_id res chain seq x y z
N ALA A 1 9.71 18.61 -6.82
CA ALA A 1 8.53 18.19 -7.61
C ALA A 1 7.78 17.02 -6.95
N LEU A 2 8.35 15.80 -6.89
CA LEU A 2 7.67 14.62 -6.31
C LEU A 2 7.27 14.80 -4.84
N GLN A 3 8.12 15.43 -4.03
CA GLN A 3 7.80 15.75 -2.64
C GLN A 3 6.57 16.67 -2.53
N GLY A 4 6.47 17.69 -3.39
CA GLY A 4 5.30 18.57 -3.44
C GLY A 4 4.01 17.82 -3.82
N VAL A 5 4.07 16.92 -4.80
CA VAL A 5 2.94 16.05 -5.17
C VAL A 5 2.53 15.17 -3.97
N ALA A 6 3.49 14.54 -3.32
CA ALA A 6 3.24 13.70 -2.15
C ALA A 6 2.57 14.47 -1.00
N ARG A 7 3.05 15.68 -0.70
CA ARG A 7 2.43 16.56 0.31
C ARG A 7 1.01 16.94 -0.08
N ALA A 8 0.77 17.32 -1.33
CA ALA A 8 -0.57 17.68 -1.81
C ALA A 8 -1.55 16.51 -1.71
N VAL A 9 -1.13 15.30 -2.10
CA VAL A 9 -1.97 14.09 -1.96
C VAL A 9 -2.24 13.76 -0.50
N LEU A 10 -1.24 13.86 0.38
CA LEU A 10 -1.44 13.63 1.81
C LEU A 10 -2.35 14.66 2.46
N THR A 11 -2.24 15.94 2.08
CA THR A 11 -3.18 16.98 2.52
C THR A 11 -4.60 16.62 2.12
N TRP A 12 -4.81 16.27 0.85
CA TRP A 12 -6.13 15.87 0.35
C TRP A 12 -6.68 14.64 1.07
N LEU A 13 -5.86 13.61 1.30
CA LEU A 13 -6.25 12.42 2.06
C LEU A 13 -6.57 12.74 3.52
N ALA A 14 -5.82 13.64 4.15
CA ALA A 14 -6.06 14.08 5.52
C ALA A 14 -7.42 14.79 5.62
N GLU A 15 -7.68 15.75 4.73
CA GLU A 15 -8.94 16.49 4.65
C GLU A 15 -10.12 15.54 4.40
N HIS A 16 -9.99 14.60 3.46
CA HIS A 16 -11.01 13.59 3.19
C HIS A 16 -11.29 12.68 4.40
N ALA A 17 -10.29 12.43 5.23
CA ALA A 17 -10.43 11.65 6.46
C ALA A 17 -10.84 12.50 7.68
N GLU A 18 -11.03 13.81 7.51
CA GLU A 18 -11.28 14.78 8.58
C GLU A 18 -10.15 14.77 9.64
N ILE A 19 -8.91 14.67 9.18
CA ILE A 19 -7.69 14.74 9.98
C ILE A 19 -6.98 16.05 9.63
N PRO A 20 -6.52 16.85 10.60
CA PRO A 20 -5.70 18.03 10.31
C PRO A 20 -4.46 17.65 9.47
N PRO A 21 -4.22 18.24 8.29
CA PRO A 21 -3.09 17.87 7.43
C PRO A 21 -1.73 17.92 8.14
N ALA A 22 -1.55 18.90 9.03
CA ALA A 22 -0.34 19.03 9.85
C ALA A 22 0.01 17.75 10.64
N ALA A 23 -0.99 16.96 11.05
CA ALA A 23 -0.77 15.71 11.77
C ALA A 23 -0.02 14.66 10.94
N LEU A 24 -0.27 14.62 9.63
CA LEU A 24 0.37 13.67 8.70
C LEU A 24 1.64 14.22 8.06
N LEU A 25 1.79 15.55 8.00
CA LEU A 25 2.91 16.22 7.35
C LEU A 25 4.09 16.53 8.29
N GLN A 26 3.90 16.44 9.62
CA GLN A 26 4.85 16.91 10.63
C GLN A 26 6.29 16.36 10.53
N CYS A 27 6.47 15.15 10.00
CA CYS A 27 7.80 14.55 9.84
C CYS A 27 8.31 14.60 8.40
N LEU A 28 7.51 15.08 7.44
CA LEU A 28 7.87 15.07 6.03
C LEU A 28 8.64 16.31 5.63
N ASP A 29 9.58 16.13 4.71
CA ASP A 29 10.26 17.25 4.08
C ASP A 29 9.29 18.21 3.41
N GLU A 30 9.59 19.49 3.49
CA GLU A 30 8.92 20.54 2.76
C GLU A 30 9.15 20.38 1.25
N ASP A 31 8.29 20.99 0.45
CA ASP A 31 8.39 20.93 -1.00
C ASP A 31 9.67 21.59 -1.54
N THR A 32 10.12 22.64 -0.86
CA THR A 32 11.38 23.37 -1.08
C THR A 32 12.58 22.71 -0.44
N LEU A 33 12.37 21.65 0.37
CA LEU A 33 13.39 21.04 1.23
C LEU A 33 14.03 22.03 2.24
N ALA A 34 13.37 23.15 2.54
CA ALA A 34 13.91 24.19 3.43
C ALA A 34 14.06 23.72 4.89
N ASN A 35 13.42 22.60 5.26
CA ASN A 35 13.53 21.97 6.58
C ASN A 35 14.71 20.99 6.69
N LEU A 36 15.55 20.87 5.65
CA LEU A 36 16.77 20.07 5.67
C LEU A 36 18.00 20.95 5.84
N ASP A 37 18.94 20.50 6.65
CA ASP A 37 20.28 21.08 6.67
C ASP A 37 21.00 20.76 5.34
N GLU A 38 21.95 21.61 4.94
CA GLU A 38 22.65 21.48 3.65
C GLU A 38 23.42 20.15 3.50
N ALA A 39 23.77 19.51 4.63
CA ALA A 39 24.42 18.21 4.67
C ALA A 39 23.44 17.02 4.72
N ASP A 40 22.15 17.28 4.94
CA ASP A 40 21.13 16.24 5.08
C ASP A 40 20.48 15.90 3.73
N CYS A 41 20.02 14.66 3.62
CA CYS A 41 19.25 14.19 2.47
C CYS A 41 17.79 14.02 2.86
N SER A 42 16.89 14.14 1.88
CA SER A 42 15.49 13.75 2.08
C SER A 42 15.42 12.30 2.54
N ALA A 43 14.58 12.05 3.54
CA ALA A 43 14.32 10.69 4.01
C ALA A 43 13.45 9.89 3.03
N SER A 44 12.75 10.59 2.12
CA SER A 44 12.05 9.99 1.01
C SER A 44 13.04 9.47 -0.02
N VAL A 45 12.80 8.27 -0.54
CA VAL A 45 13.77 7.55 -1.37
C VAL A 45 13.19 7.32 -2.76
N LEU A 46 13.86 7.83 -3.79
CA LEU A 46 13.65 7.39 -5.17
C LEU A 46 14.51 6.16 -5.42
N ARG A 47 13.89 5.02 -5.71
CA ARG A 47 14.60 3.80 -6.10
C ARG A 47 14.58 3.70 -7.62
N LEU A 48 15.72 3.39 -8.23
CA LEU A 48 15.82 3.04 -9.65
C LEU A 48 16.02 1.53 -9.73
N CYS A 49 15.01 0.82 -10.22
CA CYS A 49 15.01 -0.63 -10.28
C CYS A 49 14.97 -1.10 -11.73
N ARG A 50 15.81 -2.10 -12.05
CA ARG A 50 15.79 -2.84 -13.31
C ARG A 50 15.50 -4.29 -13.00
N TYR A 51 14.45 -4.84 -13.61
CA TYR A 51 14.05 -6.23 -13.45
C TYR A 51 14.22 -7.00 -14.77
N GLY A 52 14.37 -8.32 -14.68
CA GLY A 52 14.56 -9.20 -15.84
C GLY A 52 15.97 -9.19 -16.43
N CYS A 53 16.96 -8.71 -15.68
CA CYS A 53 18.37 -8.98 -15.99
C CYS A 53 18.79 -10.27 -15.27
N GLU A 54 19.32 -11.24 -16.03
CA GLU A 54 20.18 -12.25 -15.43
C GLU A 54 21.34 -11.50 -14.78
N ALA A 55 21.56 -11.70 -13.48
CA ALA A 55 22.78 -11.20 -12.85
C ALA A 55 23.94 -11.87 -13.59
N GLU A 56 24.83 -11.09 -14.22
CA GLU A 56 26.07 -11.64 -14.74
C GLU A 56 26.77 -12.34 -13.58
N ASP A 57 27.01 -13.65 -13.71
CA ASP A 57 27.71 -14.40 -12.68
C ASP A 57 29.09 -13.75 -12.51
N PRO A 58 29.42 -13.19 -11.32
CA PRO A 58 30.72 -12.56 -11.11
C PRO A 58 31.90 -13.54 -11.32
N SER A 59 31.64 -14.84 -11.51
CA SER A 59 32.65 -15.81 -11.94
C SER A 59 33.10 -15.72 -13.40
N GLU A 60 32.40 -15.00 -14.28
CA GLU A 60 32.78 -14.89 -15.70
C GLU A 60 33.65 -13.67 -16.05
N VAL A 61 34.14 -12.93 -15.05
CA VAL A 61 35.17 -11.91 -15.25
C VAL A 61 36.56 -12.55 -15.12
N GLY A 62 36.90 -13.38 -16.09
CA GLY A 62 38.25 -13.78 -16.49
C GLY A 62 39.28 -14.08 -15.39
N GLU A 63 39.33 -15.34 -14.94
CA GLU A 63 40.60 -15.96 -14.57
C GLU A 63 40.85 -17.21 -15.42
N ALA A 64 41.78 -17.05 -16.37
CA ALA A 64 42.43 -18.20 -16.96
C ALA A 64 43.24 -18.90 -15.85
N SER A 65 42.78 -20.09 -15.45
CA SER A 65 43.57 -21.29 -15.13
C SER A 65 43.17 -22.02 -13.84
N ALA A 66 43.16 -23.35 -13.99
CA ALA A 66 43.35 -24.38 -12.97
C ALA A 66 42.20 -24.67 -11.98
N GLY A 67 41.31 -25.57 -12.42
CA GLY A 67 41.03 -26.86 -11.79
C GLY A 67 41.01 -26.99 -10.27
N LEU A 68 39.86 -27.38 -9.72
CA LEU A 68 39.62 -28.61 -8.95
C LEU A 68 38.21 -28.52 -8.34
N GLY A 69 37.46 -29.63 -8.40
CA GLY A 69 36.01 -29.63 -8.14
C GLY A 69 35.59 -29.40 -6.70
N SER A 70 34.31 -29.08 -6.53
CA SER A 70 33.56 -29.33 -5.30
C SER A 70 32.07 -29.34 -5.60
N GLU A 71 31.34 -30.14 -4.84
CA GLU A 71 30.06 -30.76 -5.17
C GLU A 71 28.87 -29.79 -5.08
N ARG A 72 27.86 -30.06 -5.92
CA ARG A 72 26.53 -29.42 -5.87
C ARG A 72 25.87 -29.70 -4.52
N GLY A 73 25.90 -28.70 -3.65
CA GLY A 73 25.08 -28.63 -2.43
C GLY A 73 23.64 -28.26 -2.78
N MET A 74 22.80 -29.28 -2.86
CA MET A 74 21.35 -29.20 -2.84
C MET A 74 20.92 -28.70 -1.45
N LEU A 75 20.35 -27.50 -1.34
CA LEU A 75 19.63 -27.06 -0.15
C LEU A 75 18.24 -26.54 -0.56
N ALA A 76 17.30 -27.48 -0.55
CA ALA A 76 15.89 -27.22 -0.38
C ALA A 76 15.61 -26.88 1.10
N GLY A 77 14.64 -26.00 1.33
CA GLY A 77 14.00 -25.87 2.65
C GLY A 77 13.69 -24.44 3.05
N GLY A 78 12.47 -23.99 2.73
CA GLY A 78 11.91 -22.74 3.23
C GLY A 78 10.43 -22.63 2.85
N ASP A 79 9.58 -23.43 3.50
CA ASP A 79 8.12 -23.35 3.39
C ASP A 79 7.64 -21.94 3.78
N GLY A 80 7.30 -21.14 2.78
CA GLY A 80 6.58 -19.88 2.89
C GLY A 80 5.32 -19.97 2.04
N ALA A 81 4.17 -19.65 2.62
CA ALA A 81 2.86 -19.85 2.03
C ALA A 81 2.75 -19.29 0.60
N GLU A 82 2.65 -20.20 -0.38
CA GLU A 82 2.44 -19.91 -1.79
C GLU A 82 1.04 -19.31 -2.02
N GLY A 83 0.98 -17.99 -2.23
CA GLY A 83 -0.11 -17.40 -2.99
C GLY A 83 0.16 -17.69 -4.46
N ALA A 84 -0.49 -18.71 -5.01
CA ALA A 84 -0.26 -19.21 -6.36
C ALA A 84 -0.25 -18.08 -7.40
N ALA A 85 0.93 -17.81 -7.96
CA ALA A 85 1.00 -17.15 -9.27
C ALA A 85 0.26 -18.06 -10.27
N GLU A 86 -0.41 -17.49 -11.27
CA GLU A 86 -0.93 -18.32 -12.37
C GLU A 86 0.26 -19.06 -13.01
N GLU A 87 0.08 -20.35 -13.33
CA GLU A 87 1.16 -21.20 -13.88
C GLU A 87 1.87 -20.49 -15.04
N GLY A 88 3.13 -20.07 -14.82
CA GLY A 88 3.97 -19.40 -15.81
C GLY A 88 4.29 -17.91 -15.57
N GLU A 89 3.80 -17.31 -14.49
CA GLU A 89 4.18 -15.93 -14.11
C GLU A 89 5.38 -15.92 -13.14
N GLU A 90 6.48 -15.30 -13.56
CA GLU A 90 7.69 -15.15 -12.74
C GLU A 90 7.51 -13.99 -11.75
N VAL A 91 7.68 -14.23 -10.45
CA VAL A 91 7.64 -13.18 -9.43
C VAL A 91 9.04 -12.60 -9.25
N PHE A 92 9.23 -11.33 -9.59
CA PHE A 92 10.50 -10.61 -9.42
C PHE A 92 10.66 -10.00 -8.03
N PHE A 93 9.56 -9.64 -7.38
CA PHE A 93 9.56 -9.12 -6.02
C PHE A 93 8.28 -9.55 -5.32
N ASP A 94 8.44 -10.29 -4.22
CA ASP A 94 7.35 -10.92 -3.51
C ASP A 94 6.33 -9.92 -2.94
N GLU A 95 5.19 -10.47 -2.53
CA GLU A 95 4.14 -9.71 -1.86
C GLU A 95 4.70 -8.99 -0.61
N HIS A 96 4.48 -7.68 -0.56
CA HIS A 96 4.85 -6.85 0.59
C HIS A 96 3.96 -5.60 0.72
N THR A 97 4.16 -4.85 1.80
CA THR A 97 3.70 -3.46 1.96
C THR A 97 4.90 -2.54 2.14
N ASP A 98 4.75 -1.27 1.77
CA ASP A 98 5.80 -0.28 1.97
C ASP A 98 5.67 0.38 3.35
N ALA A 99 6.76 0.39 4.11
CA ALA A 99 6.90 1.28 5.25
C ALA A 99 7.16 2.72 4.78
N SER A 100 6.12 3.36 4.27
CA SER A 100 6.05 4.74 3.78
C SER A 100 4.69 5.34 4.15
N TYR A 101 4.49 6.64 3.94
CA TYR A 101 3.16 7.23 3.94
C TYR A 101 2.44 6.91 2.63
N LEU A 102 3.11 7.22 1.53
CA LEU A 102 2.69 6.95 0.17
C LEU A 102 3.87 6.40 -0.62
N THR A 103 3.58 5.69 -1.69
CA THR A 103 4.53 5.38 -2.75
C THR A 103 4.00 5.94 -4.05
N LEU A 104 4.82 6.74 -4.72
CA LEU A 104 4.55 7.35 -6.01
C LEU A 104 5.35 6.58 -7.05
N ALA A 105 4.70 5.74 -7.86
CA ALA A 105 5.33 4.91 -8.85
C ALA A 105 4.92 5.35 -10.27
N PRO A 106 5.79 6.07 -11.01
CA PRO A 106 5.59 6.28 -12.43
C PRO A 106 5.40 4.93 -13.14
N VAL A 107 4.42 4.86 -14.03
CA VAL A 107 4.13 3.65 -14.80
C VAL A 107 5.37 3.31 -15.63
N GLY A 108 5.90 2.09 -15.41
CA GLY A 108 7.15 1.64 -16.01
C GLY A 108 7.08 1.45 -17.52
N SER A 109 8.23 1.16 -18.13
CA SER A 109 8.34 0.84 -19.56
C SER A 109 7.61 -0.45 -19.94
N GLN A 110 7.40 -1.34 -18.97
CA GLN A 110 6.66 -2.59 -19.06
C GLN A 110 5.79 -2.73 -17.80
N PRO A 111 4.50 -3.10 -17.94
CA PRO A 111 3.67 -3.45 -16.79
C PRO A 111 4.29 -4.61 -16.00
N GLY A 112 4.10 -4.59 -14.69
CA GLY A 112 4.52 -5.66 -13.79
C GLY A 112 4.22 -5.40 -12.32
N LEU A 113 3.73 -4.20 -11.96
CA LEU A 113 3.20 -3.94 -10.63
C LEU A 113 1.78 -4.53 -10.50
N GLN A 114 1.59 -5.40 -9.52
CA GLN A 114 0.28 -5.95 -9.17
C GLN A 114 -0.07 -5.61 -7.73
N MET A 115 -1.35 -5.31 -7.49
CA MET A 115 -1.89 -5.06 -6.15
C MET A 115 -2.95 -6.10 -5.80
N ARG A 116 -2.96 -6.54 -4.55
CA ARG A 116 -3.96 -7.47 -4.04
C ARG A 116 -5.26 -6.70 -3.79
N ASP A 117 -6.36 -7.19 -4.33
CA ASP A 117 -7.67 -6.55 -4.14
C ASP A 117 -8.05 -6.57 -2.64
N PRO A 118 -8.33 -5.41 -2.03
CA PRO A 118 -8.69 -5.34 -0.61
C PRO A 118 -10.08 -5.92 -0.30
N THR A 119 -10.96 -6.03 -1.30
CA THR A 119 -12.32 -6.58 -1.18
C THR A 119 -12.37 -8.08 -1.47
N ASN A 120 -11.52 -8.53 -2.40
CA ASN A 120 -11.37 -9.94 -2.75
C ASN A 120 -9.90 -10.34 -2.62
N GLY A 121 -9.54 -10.76 -1.41
CA GLY A 121 -8.16 -11.03 -1.05
C GLY A 121 -7.45 -12.06 -1.92
N ASP A 122 -8.10 -12.83 -2.79
CA ASP A 122 -7.40 -13.83 -3.60
C ASP A 122 -7.13 -13.36 -5.04
N VAL A 123 -7.45 -12.10 -5.35
CA VAL A 123 -7.28 -11.52 -6.70
C VAL A 123 -6.12 -10.53 -6.74
N TRP A 124 -5.25 -10.70 -7.73
CA TRP A 124 -4.21 -9.74 -8.10
C TRP A 124 -4.69 -8.86 -9.25
N LEU A 125 -4.51 -7.54 -9.11
CA LEU A 125 -4.90 -6.53 -10.08
C LEU A 125 -3.67 -5.94 -10.76
N ASP A 126 -3.65 -5.99 -12.10
CA ASP A 126 -2.62 -5.32 -12.92
C ASP A 126 -2.87 -3.80 -12.95
N VAL A 127 -2.28 -3.05 -12.02
CA VAL A 127 -2.57 -1.62 -11.83
C VAL A 127 -1.92 -0.70 -12.88
N GLU A 128 -0.95 -1.21 -13.64
CA GLU A 128 -0.33 -0.50 -14.76
C GLU A 128 -1.01 -0.79 -16.11
N ARG A 129 -1.89 -1.80 -16.17
CA ARG A 129 -2.52 -2.24 -17.43
C ARG A 129 -3.40 -1.14 -18.00
N GLY A 130 -3.21 -0.86 -19.29
CA GLY A 130 -3.99 0.16 -20.02
C GLY A 130 -3.38 1.57 -19.98
N PHE A 131 -2.31 1.80 -19.22
CA PHE A 131 -1.60 3.07 -19.21
C PHE A 131 -0.35 3.04 -20.10
N PRO A 132 -0.10 4.10 -20.88
CA PRO A 132 1.17 4.24 -21.60
C PRO A 132 2.37 4.28 -20.65
N GLY A 133 3.40 3.50 -20.95
CA GLY A 133 4.70 3.47 -20.25
C GLY A 133 5.61 4.67 -20.55
N SER A 134 5.05 5.80 -20.98
CA SER A 134 5.76 7.05 -21.28
C SER A 134 6.20 7.81 -20.02
N GLY A 135 5.93 7.29 -18.82
CA GLY A 135 6.19 7.97 -17.55
C GLY A 135 5.26 9.16 -17.25
N SER A 136 4.23 9.37 -18.08
CA SER A 136 3.23 10.43 -17.90
C SER A 136 2.13 10.06 -16.90
N ASN A 137 2.04 8.79 -16.53
CA ASN A 137 1.07 8.27 -15.57
C ASN A 137 1.82 7.79 -14.32
N MET A 138 1.14 7.86 -13.19
CA MET A 138 1.68 7.46 -11.90
C MET A 138 0.64 6.67 -11.13
N VAL A 139 1.05 5.52 -10.61
CA VAL A 139 0.30 4.79 -9.62
C VAL A 139 0.70 5.32 -8.24
N ILE A 140 -0.26 5.81 -7.48
CA ILE A 140 -0.05 6.31 -6.12
C ILE A 140 -0.79 5.39 -5.17
N PHE A 141 -0.09 4.87 -4.16
CA PHE A 141 -0.69 3.97 -3.19
C PHE A 141 -0.17 4.22 -1.78
N THR A 142 -0.94 3.75 -0.81
CA THR A 142 -0.78 4.00 0.62
C THR A 142 0.16 2.99 1.26
N GLY A 143 1.01 3.47 2.17
CA GLY A 143 1.94 2.65 2.93
C GLY A 143 1.53 2.46 4.40
N ASP A 144 2.35 1.70 5.12
CA ASP A 144 2.07 1.28 6.50
C ASP A 144 1.99 2.44 7.50
N PHE A 145 2.68 3.57 7.26
CA PHE A 145 2.56 4.73 8.15
C PHE A 145 1.16 5.32 8.10
N LEU A 146 0.62 5.51 6.89
CA LEU A 146 -0.71 6.09 6.75
C LEU A 146 -1.77 5.14 7.31
N GLU A 147 -1.62 3.83 7.10
CA GLU A 147 -2.51 2.83 7.71
C GLU A 147 -2.52 2.91 9.23
N VAL A 148 -1.35 2.91 9.86
CA VAL A 148 -1.27 2.93 11.32
C VAL A 148 -1.76 4.26 11.89
N LEU A 149 -1.38 5.39 11.30
CA LEU A 149 -1.80 6.70 11.78
C LEU A 149 -3.30 6.93 11.61
N THR A 150 -3.90 6.40 10.55
CA THR A 150 -5.35 6.55 10.29
C THR A 150 -6.18 5.39 10.83
N LYS A 151 -5.58 4.54 11.68
CA LYS A 151 -6.21 3.35 12.28
C LYS A 151 -6.92 2.45 11.25
N GLY A 152 -6.32 2.32 10.07
CA GLY A 152 -6.82 1.47 8.99
C GLY A 152 -7.86 2.11 8.06
N ARG A 153 -8.22 3.40 8.25
CA ARG A 153 -9.11 4.12 7.32
C ARG A 153 -8.55 4.15 5.88
N TYR A 154 -7.23 4.24 5.76
CA TYR A 154 -6.51 3.92 4.53
C TYR A 154 -5.67 2.68 4.78
N THR A 155 -5.84 1.63 4.00
CA THR A 155 -5.09 0.38 4.16
C THR A 155 -3.79 0.42 3.36
N ALA A 156 -2.70 -0.16 3.85
CA ALA A 156 -1.47 -0.22 3.09
C ALA A 156 -1.65 -1.18 1.90
N ALA A 157 -1.25 -0.74 0.70
CA ALA A 157 -1.41 -1.55 -0.50
C ALA A 157 -0.45 -2.74 -0.47
N ARG A 158 -1.03 -3.95 -0.43
CA ARG A 158 -0.30 -5.20 -0.60
C ARG A 158 -0.01 -5.38 -2.07
N HIS A 159 1.25 -5.48 -2.43
CA HIS A 159 1.66 -5.47 -3.83
C HIS A 159 2.88 -6.36 -4.07
N ARG A 160 3.03 -6.79 -5.31
CA ARG A 160 4.15 -7.59 -5.80
C ARG A 160 4.62 -7.07 -7.16
N VAL A 161 5.80 -7.50 -7.59
CA VAL A 161 6.30 -7.24 -8.93
C VAL A 161 6.48 -8.56 -9.66
N VAL A 162 5.85 -8.66 -10.83
CA VAL A 162 5.90 -9.83 -11.69
C VAL A 162 6.62 -9.49 -13.01
N GLY A 163 7.21 -10.52 -13.62
CA GLY A 163 7.70 -10.47 -14.99
C GLY A 163 6.56 -10.60 -15.99
N ALA A 164 6.85 -10.29 -17.25
CA ALA A 164 5.90 -10.51 -18.33
C ALA A 164 5.60 -12.00 -18.47
N THR A 165 4.33 -12.38 -18.55
CA THR A 165 3.91 -13.77 -18.80
C THR A 165 4.57 -14.29 -20.07
N ARG A 166 5.34 -15.38 -19.97
CA ARG A 166 6.06 -15.96 -21.12
C ARG A 166 5.30 -17.15 -21.68
N SER A 167 5.15 -17.19 -22.99
CA SER A 167 4.81 -18.44 -23.69
C SER A 167 6.07 -19.31 -23.81
N PRO A 168 5.97 -20.65 -23.67
CA PRO A 168 7.10 -21.54 -23.91
C PRO A 168 7.73 -21.30 -25.29
N GLY A 169 9.05 -21.08 -25.33
CA GLY A 169 9.80 -20.79 -26.57
C GLY A 169 9.82 -19.31 -27.00
N ALA A 170 9.20 -18.39 -26.25
CA ALA A 170 9.28 -16.96 -26.53
C ALA A 170 10.66 -16.36 -26.15
N PRO A 171 11.15 -15.34 -26.89
CA PRO A 171 12.39 -14.63 -26.57
C PRO A 171 12.38 -14.06 -25.15
N ALA A 172 13.56 -13.70 -24.64
CA ALA A 172 13.73 -13.07 -23.33
C ALA A 172 12.72 -11.93 -23.12
N ALA A 173 12.01 -11.96 -21.99
CA ALA A 173 11.09 -10.89 -21.65
C ALA A 173 11.86 -9.55 -21.58
N PRO A 174 11.29 -8.44 -22.10
CA PRO A 174 11.95 -7.15 -22.04
C PRO A 174 12.21 -6.74 -20.59
N THR A 175 13.37 -6.12 -20.34
CA THR A 175 13.69 -5.63 -19.00
C THR A 175 12.70 -4.55 -18.58
N ARG A 176 12.19 -4.65 -17.35
CA ARG A 176 11.30 -3.63 -16.76
C ARG A 176 12.14 -2.60 -16.00
N LEU A 177 11.91 -1.32 -16.29
CA LEU A 177 12.42 -0.21 -15.48
C LEU A 177 11.31 0.34 -14.59
N SER A 178 11.62 0.54 -13.32
CA SER A 178 10.69 1.06 -12.32
C SER A 178 11.39 2.11 -11.47
N MET A 179 10.65 3.16 -11.10
CA MET A 179 11.21 4.27 -10.32
C MET A 179 10.33 4.72 -9.15
N PRO A 180 10.01 3.82 -8.19
CA PRO A 180 9.12 4.18 -7.09
C PRO A 180 9.78 5.20 -6.16
N PHE A 181 9.03 6.25 -5.82
CA PHE A 181 9.38 7.24 -4.82
C PHE A 181 8.61 6.97 -3.52
N LEU A 182 9.33 6.51 -2.50
CA LEU A 182 8.75 6.16 -1.21
C LEU A 182 8.78 7.38 -0.29
N VAL A 183 7.61 7.90 0.04
CA VAL A 183 7.45 9.11 0.85
C VAL A 183 7.63 8.76 2.32
N ARG A 184 8.66 9.32 2.95
CA ARG A 184 9.06 9.00 4.32
C ARG A 184 9.37 10.26 5.10
N GLY A 185 9.16 10.19 6.40
CA GLY A 185 9.56 11.24 7.33
C GLY A 185 11.02 11.15 7.73
N GLN A 186 11.54 12.27 8.22
CA GLN A 186 12.91 12.40 8.68
C GLN A 186 13.19 11.51 9.90
N PRO A 187 14.28 10.70 9.91
CA PRO A 187 14.58 9.77 11.00
C PRO A 187 14.70 10.44 12.37
N SER A 188 15.22 11.67 12.40
CA SER A 188 15.43 12.48 13.60
C SER A 188 14.15 13.13 14.12
N SER A 189 13.10 13.25 13.29
CA SER A 189 11.86 13.90 13.68
C SER A 189 11.12 13.16 14.79
N VAL A 190 10.40 13.95 15.58
CA VAL A 190 9.47 13.48 16.59
C VAL A 190 8.07 13.65 16.05
N MET A 191 7.26 12.61 16.20
CA MET A 191 5.86 12.58 15.83
C MET A 191 5.01 12.72 17.08
N ASP A 192 4.21 13.78 17.12
CA ASP A 192 3.21 14.01 18.14
C ASP A 192 1.86 14.28 17.47
N THR A 193 1.02 13.25 17.42
CA THR A 193 -0.34 13.37 16.88
C THR A 193 -1.36 13.70 17.97
N SER A 194 -0.95 13.70 19.25
CA SER A 194 -1.85 13.97 20.37
C SER A 194 -2.41 15.39 20.34
N ALA A 195 -1.61 16.35 19.87
CA ALA A 195 -2.02 17.74 19.66
C ALA A 195 -3.14 17.90 18.60
N PHE A 196 -3.30 16.91 17.72
CA PHE A 196 -4.28 16.93 16.64
C PHE A 196 -5.45 15.97 16.89
N ALA A 197 -5.38 15.13 17.92
CA ALA A 197 -6.32 14.05 18.15
C ALA A 197 -7.75 14.55 18.41
N GLU A 198 -7.91 15.68 19.12
CA GLU A 198 -9.23 16.27 19.41
C GLU A 198 -9.84 16.95 18.18
N ALA A 199 -8.99 17.46 17.28
CA ALA A 199 -9.44 18.09 16.03
C ALA A 199 -9.73 17.06 14.93
N ALA A 200 -9.18 15.85 15.06
CA ALA A 200 -9.49 14.74 14.17
C ALA A 200 -10.85 14.13 14.53
N SER A 201 -11.70 13.95 13.53
CA SER A 201 -13.03 13.36 13.72
C SER A 201 -12.94 11.92 14.26
N GLU A 202 -13.84 11.57 15.18
CA GLU A 202 -14.15 10.20 15.63
C GLU A 202 -12.94 9.31 16.01
N GLY A 203 -11.87 9.92 16.55
CA GLY A 203 -10.68 9.16 16.95
C GLY A 203 -10.01 8.44 15.78
N ARG A 204 -10.17 8.93 14.55
CA ARG A 204 -9.58 8.34 13.33
C ARG A 204 -8.06 8.48 13.26
N LEU A 205 -7.49 9.38 14.07
CA LEU A 205 -6.05 9.57 14.21
C LEU A 205 -5.52 8.76 15.40
N LEU A 206 -4.47 7.96 15.18
CA LEU A 206 -3.71 7.32 16.26
C LEU A 206 -3.05 8.40 17.10
N ARG A 207 -3.28 8.35 18.42
CA ARG A 207 -2.64 9.25 19.38
C ARG A 207 -1.23 8.76 19.68
N LEU A 208 -0.23 9.58 19.35
CA LEU A 208 1.18 9.38 19.64
C LEU A 208 1.67 10.60 20.40
N GLU A 209 2.41 10.37 21.48
CA GLU A 209 2.94 11.41 22.35
C GLU A 209 4.46 11.41 22.24
N GLY A 210 4.99 12.30 21.40
CA GLY A 210 6.44 12.49 21.24
C GLY A 210 7.22 11.25 20.76
N MET A 211 6.67 10.42 19.89
CA MET A 211 7.36 9.22 19.40
C MET A 211 8.40 9.57 18.33
N LYS A 212 9.63 9.07 18.45
CA LYS A 212 10.64 9.23 17.38
C LYS A 212 10.20 8.49 16.10
N TYR A 213 10.24 9.18 14.96
CA TYR A 213 9.85 8.60 13.67
C TYR A 213 10.61 7.30 13.36
N ILE A 214 11.93 7.27 13.61
CA ILE A 214 12.75 6.08 13.38
C ILE A 214 12.33 4.87 14.23
N ALA A 215 11.76 5.09 15.43
CA ALA A 215 11.27 4.01 16.28
C ALA A 215 9.99 3.40 15.68
N LEU A 216 9.03 4.24 15.28
CA LEU A 216 7.82 3.80 14.58
C LEU A 216 8.18 3.09 13.28
N ARG A 217 9.13 3.63 12.52
CA ARG A 217 9.63 3.02 11.29
C ARG A 217 10.11 1.58 11.51
N ARG A 218 11.00 1.39 12.48
CA ARG A 218 11.55 0.06 12.80
C ARG A 218 10.44 -0.92 13.19
N PHE A 219 9.46 -0.46 13.98
CA PHE A 219 8.28 -1.25 14.33
C PHE A 219 7.48 -1.68 13.09
N LEU A 220 7.28 -0.78 12.11
CA LEU A 220 6.57 -1.11 10.88
C LEU A 220 7.37 -2.06 9.98
N ASP A 221 8.68 -1.90 9.87
CA ASP A 221 9.55 -2.85 9.15
C ASP A 221 9.52 -4.25 9.80
N LEU A 222 9.39 -4.32 11.13
CA LEU A 222 9.13 -5.58 11.84
C LEU A 222 7.73 -6.13 11.52
N LYS A 223 6.68 -5.30 11.64
CA LYS A 223 5.29 -5.69 11.34
C LYS A 223 5.13 -6.24 9.93
N GLY A 224 5.72 -5.58 8.93
CA GLY A 224 5.71 -6.04 7.54
C GLY A 224 6.27 -7.47 7.43
N ARG A 225 7.42 -7.74 8.04
CA ARG A 225 8.02 -9.09 8.05
C ARG A 225 7.14 -10.15 8.72
N HIS A 226 6.39 -9.81 9.76
CA HIS A 226 5.47 -10.75 10.42
C HIS A 226 4.16 -10.96 9.65
N ARG A 227 3.62 -9.90 9.02
CA ARG A 227 2.39 -9.96 8.20
C ARG A 227 2.48 -11.02 7.11
N PHE A 228 3.65 -11.18 6.49
CA PHE A 228 3.90 -12.17 5.42
C PHE A 228 4.43 -13.51 5.94
N LYS A 229 4.60 -13.66 7.26
CA LYS A 229 4.83 -14.95 7.94
C LYS A 229 3.55 -15.56 8.53
N GLY A 230 2.39 -14.95 8.29
CA GLY A 230 1.09 -15.43 8.80
C GLY A 230 0.74 -14.95 10.22
N GLU A 231 1.58 -14.14 10.86
CA GLU A 231 1.32 -13.59 12.20
C GLU A 231 0.73 -12.18 12.09
N ARG A 232 -0.60 -12.06 12.17
CA ARG A 232 -1.29 -10.76 12.11
C ARG A 232 -1.17 -10.04 13.47
N LEU A 233 -0.40 -8.95 13.52
CA LEU A 233 -0.15 -8.18 14.77
C LEU A 233 -1.30 -7.24 15.19
N LEU A 234 -2.24 -6.94 14.29
CA LEU A 234 -3.40 -6.09 14.59
C LEU A 234 -4.69 -6.78 14.12
N PRO A 235 -5.77 -6.74 14.92
CA PRO A 235 -7.08 -7.24 14.51
C PRO A 235 -7.62 -6.39 13.35
N ALA A 236 -8.34 -7.03 12.42
CA ALA A 236 -9.07 -6.31 11.39
C ALA A 236 -10.11 -5.41 12.06
N ALA A 237 -10.20 -4.15 11.64
CA ALA A 237 -11.29 -3.27 12.04
C ALA A 237 -12.60 -3.96 11.63
N ARG A 238 -13.45 -4.25 12.62
CA ARG A 238 -14.80 -4.75 12.35
C ARG A 238 -15.58 -3.57 11.80
N HIS A 239 -15.97 -3.65 10.53
CA HIS A 239 -17.11 -2.87 10.07
C HIS A 239 -18.33 -3.43 10.80
N GLU A 240 -18.82 -2.69 11.80
CA GLU A 240 -20.15 -2.93 12.33
C GLU A 240 -21.15 -2.48 11.26
N GLU A 241 -21.49 -3.40 10.36
CA GLU A 241 -22.73 -3.30 9.59
C GLU A 241 -23.88 -3.51 10.58
N GLY A 242 -24.43 -2.41 11.08
CA GLY A 242 -25.71 -2.41 11.76
C GLY A 242 -26.80 -2.77 10.76
N GLU A 243 -27.13 -4.06 10.66
CA GLU A 243 -28.41 -4.50 10.12
C GLU A 243 -29.52 -3.97 11.04
N ALA A 244 -30.08 -2.82 10.67
CA ALA A 244 -31.35 -2.37 11.21
C ALA A 244 -32.46 -3.29 10.67
N GLU A 245 -32.86 -4.27 11.48
CA GLU A 245 -34.07 -5.06 11.28
C GLU A 245 -35.27 -4.13 11.11
N ALA A 246 -35.89 -4.15 9.93
CA ALA A 246 -37.15 -3.46 9.67
C ALA A 246 -38.29 -4.18 10.43
N PRO A 247 -39.15 -3.46 11.19
CA PRO A 247 -40.23 -4.12 11.89
C PRO A 247 -41.34 -4.54 10.91
N ALA A 248 -41.74 -5.80 11.02
CA ALA A 248 -42.86 -6.39 10.31
C ALA A 248 -44.17 -5.67 10.66
N ALA A 249 -44.91 -5.24 9.63
CA ALA A 249 -46.26 -4.72 9.77
C ALA A 249 -47.23 -5.86 10.13
N GLY A 250 -47.67 -5.88 11.39
CA GLY A 250 -48.78 -6.69 11.85
C GLY A 250 -50.11 -6.00 11.55
N GLU A 251 -50.95 -6.67 10.75
CA GLU A 251 -52.35 -6.34 10.55
C GLU A 251 -53.16 -6.67 11.82
N GLU A 252 -53.63 -5.65 12.55
CA GLU A 252 -54.82 -5.77 13.40
C GLU A 252 -55.61 -4.45 13.36
N GLY A 253 -56.84 -4.52 12.84
CA GLY A 253 -57.77 -3.40 12.79
C GLY A 253 -59.21 -3.90 12.77
N GLN A 254 -59.73 -4.24 13.95
CA GLN A 254 -61.15 -4.51 14.16
C GLN A 254 -61.97 -3.20 14.18
N ALA A 255 -63.05 -3.23 13.41
CA ALA A 255 -64.39 -2.69 13.67
C ALA A 255 -64.54 -1.31 14.32
N PHE A 256 -65.06 -0.35 13.54
CA PHE A 256 -66.02 0.63 14.05
C PHE A 256 -67.15 0.86 13.04
N ASP A 257 -68.37 0.84 13.57
CA ASP A 257 -69.64 0.74 12.86
C ASP A 257 -70.28 2.12 12.58
N SER A 258 -71.03 2.16 11.47
CA SER A 258 -72.19 3.01 11.13
C SER A 258 -72.13 4.54 11.31
N THR A 259 -72.33 5.27 10.21
CA THR A 259 -73.62 5.92 9.85
C THR A 259 -73.40 7.01 8.78
N GLY A 260 -74.36 7.17 7.85
CA GLY A 260 -74.66 8.49 7.27
C GLY A 260 -74.46 8.68 5.75
N SER A 261 -75.41 8.17 4.97
CA SER A 261 -76.07 8.82 3.81
C SER A 261 -75.37 9.90 2.96
N SER A 262 -75.32 9.60 1.65
CA SER A 262 -75.85 10.42 0.54
C SER A 262 -75.21 11.78 0.23
N ASN A 263 -74.50 11.90 -0.91
CA ASN A 263 -75.10 12.43 -2.16
C ASN A 263 -74.15 12.48 -3.38
N ARG A 264 -74.73 12.08 -4.51
CA ARG A 264 -74.57 12.49 -5.92
C ARG A 264 -73.51 13.54 -6.35
N ALA A 265 -72.78 13.14 -7.39
CA ALA A 265 -72.63 13.76 -8.71
C ALA A 265 -72.09 15.20 -8.84
N ARG A 266 -70.91 15.33 -9.44
CA ARG A 266 -70.73 15.72 -10.86
C ARG A 266 -69.27 15.54 -11.27
#